data_AF-A0A2E1SYP4-F1
#
_entry.id   AF-A0A2E1SYP4-F1
#
_cell.length_a   1.000
_cell.length_b   1.000
_cell.length_c   1.000
_cell.angle_alpha   90.00
_cell.angle_beta   90.00
_cell.angle_gamma   90.00
#
_symmetry.space_group_name_H-M   'P 1'
#
loop_
_entity.id
_entity.type
_entity.pdbx_description
1 polymer ?
#
loop_
_entity_poly.entity_id
_entity_poly.type
_entity_poly.pdbx_seq_one_letter_code
_entity_poly.pdbx_strand_id
1 'polypeptide(L)'
;MQSTQLLETLNSVKRLDSLLTEEFEALKNQNLEFFEALQAEKLKILEVLAGLDFIGEKLDQAATQDLLNNPIWNEITSLLERCKRSHQRNELLISKQLDSIRGALSALQDQDPSATLELYTKLGKTRATRRSILSGDA
;
A
#
# COMPACT_ATOMS: atom_id res chain seq x y z
N MET A 1 -30.49 4.94 24.52
CA MET A 1 -30.09 4.00 23.44
C MET A 1 -29.11 4.65 22.46
N GLN A 2 -29.33 5.88 21.99
CA GLN A 2 -28.36 6.55 21.09
C GLN A 2 -26.98 6.80 21.73
N SER A 3 -26.92 7.19 23.01
CA SER A 3 -25.64 7.45 23.69
C SER A 3 -24.77 6.20 23.88
N THR A 4 -25.37 5.02 24.06
CA THR A 4 -24.64 3.75 24.19
C THR A 4 -24.07 3.30 22.84
N GLN A 5 -24.84 3.46 21.76
CA GLN A 5 -24.36 3.19 20.39
C GLN A 5 -23.20 4.10 20.00
N LEU A 6 -23.27 5.39 20.35
CA LEU A 6 -22.19 6.35 20.10
C LEU A 6 -20.88 5.94 20.82
N LEU A 7 -20.99 5.45 22.06
CA LEU A 7 -19.85 4.97 22.83
C LEU A 7 -19.25 3.68 22.26
N GLU A 8 -20.10 2.74 21.82
CA GLU A 8 -19.68 1.51 21.16
C GLU A 8 -18.94 1.80 19.84
N THR A 9 -19.42 2.76 19.06
CA THR A 9 -18.74 3.25 17.86
C THR A 9 -17.41 3.88 18.20
N LEU A 10 -17.35 4.73 19.22
CA LEU A 10 -16.09 5.33 19.65
C LEU A 10 -15.05 4.25 20.00
N ASN A 11 -15.46 3.22 20.73
CA ASN A 11 -14.58 2.10 21.08
C ASN A 11 -14.13 1.32 19.83
N SER A 12 -15.04 1.07 18.89
CA SER A 12 -14.74 0.39 17.63
C SER A 12 -13.75 1.17 16.78
N VAL A 13 -13.92 2.49 16.66
CA VAL A 13 -12.99 3.37 15.94
C VAL A 13 -11.63 3.46 16.65
N LYS A 14 -11.60 3.50 17.99
CA LYS A 14 -10.33 3.44 18.76
C LYS A 14 -9.58 2.13 18.51
N ARG A 15 -10.30 1.01 18.45
CA ARG A 15 -9.68 -0.29 18.11
C ARG A 15 -9.15 -0.29 16.69
N LEU A 16 -9.90 0.27 15.73
CA LEU A 16 -9.45 0.40 14.34
C LEU A 16 -8.14 1.20 14.23
N ASP A 17 -8.02 2.30 14.97
CA ASP A 17 -6.79 3.12 14.98
C ASP A 17 -5.57 2.36 15.55
N SER A 18 -5.76 1.60 16.64
CA SER A 18 -4.74 0.69 17.19
C SER A 18 -4.34 -0.36 16.15
N LEU A 19 -5.33 -1.01 15.53
CA LEU A 19 -5.11 -2.05 14.53
C LEU A 19 -4.31 -1.51 13.33
N LEU A 20 -4.63 -0.33 12.81
CA LEU A 20 -3.88 0.28 11.71
C LEU A 20 -2.43 0.63 12.12
N THR A 21 -2.18 0.87 13.40
CA THR A 21 -0.83 1.07 13.93
C THR A 21 -0.08 -0.27 14.06
N GLU A 22 -0.76 -1.31 14.52
CA GLU A 22 -0.22 -2.69 14.57
C GLU A 22 0.12 -3.20 13.16
N GLU A 23 -0.74 -2.97 12.17
CA GLU A 23 -0.48 -3.26 10.75
C GLU A 23 0.77 -2.56 10.24
N PHE A 24 0.94 -1.27 10.58
CA PHE A 24 2.11 -0.51 10.14
C PHE A 24 3.41 -1.12 10.68
N GLU A 25 3.44 -1.47 11.96
CA GLU A 25 4.61 -2.12 12.57
C GLU A 25 4.83 -3.53 12.00
N ALA A 26 3.77 -4.29 11.72
CA ALA A 26 3.87 -5.60 11.07
C ALA A 26 4.52 -5.47 9.68
N LEU A 27 4.03 -4.54 8.85
CA LEU A 27 4.58 -4.26 7.52
C LEU A 27 6.03 -3.78 7.56
N LYS A 28 6.37 -2.93 8.53
CA LYS A 28 7.72 -2.41 8.72
C LYS A 28 8.71 -3.53 9.10
N ASN A 29 8.27 -4.48 9.92
CA ASN A 29 9.08 -5.62 10.37
C ASN A 29 8.98 -6.85 9.45
N GLN A 30 8.32 -6.72 8.29
CA GLN A 30 8.09 -7.81 7.33
C GLN A 30 7.37 -9.03 7.93
N ASN A 31 6.59 -8.83 8.99
CA ASN A 31 5.79 -9.89 9.61
C ASN A 31 4.44 -10.01 8.90
N LEU A 32 4.43 -10.67 7.75
CA LEU A 32 3.27 -10.77 6.88
C LEU A 32 2.18 -11.67 7.47
N GLU A 33 2.55 -12.72 8.21
CA GLU A 33 1.61 -13.60 8.89
C GLU A 33 0.77 -12.84 9.92
N PHE A 34 1.41 -11.96 10.71
CA PHE A 34 0.70 -11.12 11.66
C PHE A 34 -0.14 -10.06 10.95
N PHE A 35 0.36 -9.44 9.88
CA PHE A 35 -0.41 -8.50 9.08
C PHE A 35 -1.70 -9.12 8.50
N GLU A 36 -1.63 -10.34 7.96
CA GLU A 36 -2.78 -11.08 7.45
C GLU A 36 -3.79 -11.41 8.56
N ALA A 37 -3.32 -11.81 9.75
CA ALA A 37 -4.19 -12.05 10.90
C ALA A 37 -4.98 -10.78 11.30
N LEU A 38 -4.37 -9.60 11.21
CA LEU A 38 -5.02 -8.31 11.49
C LEU A 38 -6.10 -7.94 10.46
N GLN A 39 -5.98 -8.38 9.20
CA GLN A 39 -7.00 -8.09 8.17
C GLN A 39 -8.38 -8.66 8.53
N ALA A 40 -8.43 -9.87 9.10
CA ALA A 40 -9.68 -10.49 9.51
C ALA A 40 -10.37 -9.70 10.63
N GLU A 41 -9.61 -9.12 11.56
CA GLU A 41 -10.15 -8.27 12.62
C GLU A 41 -10.63 -6.92 12.06
N LYS A 42 -9.85 -6.30 11.16
CA LYS A 42 -10.21 -5.05 10.50
C LYS A 42 -11.55 -5.14 9.77
N LEU A 43 -11.77 -6.23 9.01
CA LEU A 43 -13.03 -6.46 8.29
C LEU A 43 -14.22 -6.49 9.25
N LYS A 44 -14.12 -7.23 10.36
CA LYS A 44 -15.18 -7.30 11.38
C LYS A 44 -15.51 -5.92 11.96
N ILE A 45 -14.49 -5.11 12.26
CA ILE A 45 -14.70 -3.76 12.79
C ILE A 45 -15.36 -2.86 11.74
N LEU A 46 -14.94 -2.93 10.48
CA LEU A 46 -15.54 -2.15 9.40
C LEU A 46 -17.00 -2.56 9.12
N GLU A 47 -17.32 -3.85 9.20
CA GLU A 47 -18.70 -4.35 9.11
C GLU A 47 -19.57 -3.79 10.23
N VAL A 48 -19.07 -3.81 11.48
CA VAL A 48 -19.76 -3.20 12.62
C VAL A 48 -19.99 -1.71 12.39
N LEU A 49 -18.95 -0.98 11.97
CA LEU A 49 -19.04 0.47 11.70
C LEU A 49 -19.98 0.80 10.54
N ALA A 50 -20.04 -0.04 9.50
CA ALA A 50 -20.94 0.15 8.36
C ALA A 50 -22.41 -0.15 8.72
N GLY A 51 -22.65 -1.07 9.66
CA GLY A 51 -24.00 -1.36 10.17
C GLY A 51 -24.55 -0.31 11.14
N LEU A 52 -23.71 0.60 11.62
CA LEU A 52 -24.11 1.68 12.53
C LEU A 52 -24.65 2.87 11.74
N ASP A 53 -25.95 2.82 11.43
CA ASP A 53 -26.64 3.93 10.77
C ASP A 53 -26.95 5.07 11.75
N PHE A 54 -26.00 5.99 11.91
CA PHE A 54 -26.17 7.20 12.72
C PHE A 54 -27.05 8.26 12.06
N ILE A 55 -27.20 8.17 10.75
CA ILE A 55 -27.89 9.15 9.91
C ILE A 55 -28.97 8.40 9.14
N GLY A 56 -29.88 7.79 9.88
CA GLY A 56 -31.06 7.18 9.27
C GLY A 56 -31.75 8.17 8.34
N GLU A 57 -32.32 7.67 7.25
CA GLU A 57 -32.91 8.37 6.10
C GLU A 57 -34.03 9.39 6.45
N LYS A 58 -34.34 9.59 7.74
CA LYS A 58 -35.40 10.46 8.29
C LYS A 58 -35.00 11.16 9.60
N LEU A 59 -33.83 11.79 9.67
CA LEU A 59 -33.53 12.69 10.79
C LEU A 59 -34.04 14.10 10.52
N ASP A 60 -34.88 14.61 11.42
CA ASP A 60 -35.25 16.03 11.48
C ASP A 60 -33.97 16.88 11.59
N GLN A 61 -33.95 18.02 10.88
CA GLN A 61 -32.79 18.92 10.84
C GLN A 61 -32.28 19.32 12.24
N ALA A 62 -33.15 19.38 13.24
CA ALA A 62 -32.79 19.66 14.63
C ALA A 62 -32.00 18.50 15.29
N ALA A 63 -32.40 17.25 15.07
CA ALA A 63 -31.71 16.09 15.62
C ALA A 63 -30.31 15.91 15.00
N THR A 64 -30.14 16.26 13.73
CA THR A 64 -28.83 16.28 13.07
C THR A 64 -27.92 17.35 13.68
N GLN A 65 -28.44 18.53 13.99
CA GLN A 65 -27.67 19.60 14.63
C GLN A 65 -27.23 19.21 16.05
N ASP A 66 -28.11 18.58 16.83
CA ASP A 66 -27.76 18.09 18.17
C ASP A 66 -26.68 17.00 18.13
N LEU A 67 -26.70 16.13 17.11
CA LEU A 67 -25.68 15.11 16.91
C LEU A 67 -24.33 15.72 16.49
N LEU A 68 -24.33 16.73 15.61
CA LEU A 68 -23.11 17.45 15.21
C LEU A 68 -22.49 18.24 16.37
N ASN A 69 -23.33 18.75 17.28
CA ASN A 69 -22.87 19.45 18.48
C ASN A 69 -22.40 18.47 19.59
N ASN A 70 -22.57 17.16 19.40
CA ASN A 70 -22.15 16.18 20.39
C ASN A 70 -20.61 16.01 20.40
N PRO A 71 -19.94 16.15 21.56
CA PRO A 71 -18.49 16.04 21.65
C PRO A 71 -17.96 14.65 21.28
N ILE A 72 -18.71 13.59 21.57
CA ILE A 72 -18.31 12.21 21.25
C ILE A 72 -18.39 11.97 19.74
N TRP A 73 -19.37 12.55 19.05
CA TRP A 73 -19.46 12.49 17.59
C TRP A 73 -18.27 13.18 16.94
N ASN A 74 -17.87 14.35 17.46
CA ASN A 74 -16.67 15.06 16.99
C ASN A 74 -15.38 14.26 17.27
N GLU A 75 -15.31 13.54 18.39
CA GLU A 75 -14.20 12.62 18.64
C GLU A 75 -14.17 11.50 17.60
N ILE A 76 -15.31 10.84 17.33
CA ILE A 76 -15.44 9.77 16.32
C ILE A 76 -14.98 10.24 14.94
N THR A 77 -15.47 11.39 14.46
CA THR A 77 -15.11 11.91 13.13
C THR A 77 -13.62 12.23 13.05
N SER A 78 -13.04 12.85 14.08
CA SER A 78 -11.60 13.13 14.15
C SER A 78 -10.75 11.85 14.15
N LEU A 79 -11.21 10.80 14.84
CA LEU A 79 -10.54 9.50 14.87
C LEU A 79 -10.63 8.79 13.52
N LEU A 80 -11.79 8.85 12.84
CA LEU A 80 -11.97 8.28 11.51
C LEU A 80 -11.08 8.97 10.47
N GLU A 81 -10.93 10.30 10.53
CA GLU A 81 -9.97 11.00 9.69
C GLU A 81 -8.54 10.52 9.94
N ARG A 82 -8.17 10.28 11.20
CA ARG A 82 -6.85 9.72 11.52
C ARG A 82 -6.71 8.29 10.99
N CYS A 83 -7.72 7.44 11.17
CA CYS A 83 -7.75 6.09 10.62
C CYS A 83 -7.54 6.10 9.10
N LYS A 84 -8.19 7.01 8.38
CA LYS A 84 -8.01 7.18 6.93
C LYS A 84 -6.55 7.49 6.58
N ARG A 85 -5.92 8.43 7.27
CA ARG A 85 -4.51 8.78 7.05
C ARG A 85 -3.57 7.63 7.40
N SER A 86 -3.80 6.93 8.51
CA SER A 86 -3.03 5.76 8.92
C SER A 86 -3.15 4.63 7.89
N HIS A 87 -4.34 4.38 7.36
CA HIS A 87 -4.54 3.38 6.33
C HIS A 87 -3.80 3.73 5.02
N GLN A 88 -3.90 4.98 4.55
CA GLN A 88 -3.15 5.45 3.37
C GLN A 88 -1.63 5.31 3.54
N ARG A 89 -1.13 5.56 4.75
CA ARG A 89 0.29 5.34 5.08
C ARG A 89 0.68 3.86 4.92
N ASN A 90 -0.15 2.93 5.39
CA ASN A 90 0.09 1.50 5.27
C ASN A 90 0.11 1.06 3.80
N GLU A 91 -0.84 1.53 2.99
CA GLU A 91 -0.90 1.26 1.55
C GLU A 91 0.35 1.77 0.80
N LEU A 92 0.82 2.97 1.15
CA LEU A 92 2.04 3.54 0.57
C LEU A 92 3.28 2.69 0.92
N LEU A 93 3.35 2.17 2.15
CA LEU A 93 4.45 1.32 2.58
C LEU A 93 4.48 0.01 1.79
N ILE A 94 3.32 -0.66 1.67
CA ILE A 94 3.16 -1.88 0.86
C ILE A 94 3.60 -1.62 -0.59
N SER A 95 3.11 -0.54 -1.20
CA SER A 95 3.43 -0.20 -2.58
C SER A 95 4.94 -0.04 -2.81
N LYS A 96 5.63 0.69 -1.91
CA LYS A 96 7.09 0.87 -1.98
C LYS A 96 7.87 -0.44 -1.83
N GLN A 97 7.43 -1.33 -0.94
CA GLN A 97 8.05 -2.64 -0.77
C GLN A 97 7.89 -3.49 -2.05
N LEU A 98 6.71 -3.50 -2.65
CA LEU A 98 6.46 -4.21 -3.91
C LEU A 98 7.30 -3.66 -5.08
N ASP A 99 7.42 -2.34 -5.20
CA ASP A 99 8.24 -1.74 -6.25
C ASP A 99 9.73 -2.08 -6.09
N SER A 100 10.21 -2.17 -4.85
CA SER A 100 11.58 -2.60 -4.56
C SER A 100 11.81 -4.07 -4.93
N ILE A 101 10.84 -4.95 -4.64
CA ILE A 101 10.89 -6.38 -5.02
C ILE A 101 10.88 -6.52 -6.55
N ARG A 102 9.99 -5.79 -7.25
CA ARG A 102 9.94 -5.77 -8.72
C ARG A 102 11.26 -5.31 -9.31
N GLY A 103 11.83 -4.21 -8.80
CA GLY A 103 13.13 -3.71 -9.25
C GLY A 103 14.27 -4.70 -9.05
N ALA A 104 14.30 -5.39 -7.91
CA ALA A 104 15.29 -6.44 -7.65
C ALA A 104 15.13 -7.63 -8.61
N LEU A 105 13.89 -8.07 -8.89
CA LEU A 105 13.61 -9.14 -9.85
C LEU A 105 14.01 -8.75 -11.28
N SER A 106 13.71 -7.52 -11.72
CA SER A 106 14.14 -7.00 -13.02
C SER A 106 15.66 -6.97 -13.13
N ALA A 107 16.37 -6.51 -12.09
CA ALA A 107 17.84 -6.48 -12.10
C ALA A 107 18.46 -7.89 -12.16
N LEU A 108 17.82 -8.90 -11.55
CA LEU A 108 18.26 -10.29 -11.64
C LEU A 108 17.97 -10.91 -13.02
N GLN A 109 16.87 -10.53 -13.67
CA GLN A 109 16.50 -11.00 -15.01
C GLN A 109 17.35 -10.36 -16.11
N ASP A 110 17.69 -9.07 -15.98
CA ASP A 110 18.52 -8.32 -16.94
C ASP A 110 20.01 -8.73 -16.94
N GLN A 111 20.44 -9.61 -16.02
CA GLN A 111 21.79 -10.18 -15.99
C GLN A 111 22.01 -11.27 -17.06
N ASP A 112 21.32 -11.17 -18.20
CA ASP A 112 21.36 -12.19 -19.24
C ASP A 112 22.81 -12.36 -19.77
N PRO A 113 23.46 -13.52 -19.57
CA PRO A 113 24.85 -13.75 -19.96
C PRO A 113 25.07 -13.66 -21.49
N SER A 114 23.98 -13.70 -22.27
CA SER A 114 23.98 -13.50 -23.72
C SER A 114 24.49 -12.10 -24.10
N ALA A 115 24.10 -11.05 -23.35
CA ALA A 115 24.52 -9.67 -23.58
C ALA A 115 26.03 -9.48 -23.35
N THR A 116 26.61 -10.20 -22.38
CA THR A 116 28.06 -10.20 -22.14
C THR A 116 28.82 -10.95 -23.25
N LEU A 117 28.24 -12.02 -23.80
CA LEU A 117 28.82 -12.79 -24.92
C LEU A 117 28.80 -11.99 -26.24
N GLU A 118 27.76 -11.19 -26.47
CA GLU A 118 27.66 -10.30 -27.63
C GLU A 118 28.74 -9.21 -27.64
N LEU A 119 29.13 -8.69 -26.47
CA LEU A 119 30.20 -7.69 -26.36
C LEU A 119 31.59 -8.29 -26.66
N TYR A 120 31.87 -9.53 -26.23
CA TYR A 120 33.11 -10.23 -26.55
C TYR A 120 33.22 -10.58 -28.04
N THR A 121 32.12 -11.00 -28.67
CA THR A 121 32.11 -11.36 -30.09
C THR A 121 32.22 -10.15 -31.02
N LYS A 122 31.78 -8.95 -30.59
CA LYS A 122 31.94 -7.71 -31.36
C LYS A 122 33.38 -7.17 -31.32
N LEU A 123 34.11 -7.34 -30.22
CA LEU A 123 35.51 -6.91 -30.11
C LEU A 123 36.48 -7.82 -30.90
N GLY A 124 36.14 -9.09 -31.08
CA GLY A 124 36.96 -10.05 -31.85
C GLY A 124 36.83 -9.97 -33.38
N LYS A 125 35.86 -9.22 -33.93
CA LYS A 125 35.58 -9.17 -35.37
C LYS A 125 36.22 -8.00 -36.13
N THR A 126 37.08 -7.20 -35.50
CA THR A 126 37.81 -6.09 -36.15
C THR A 126 39.19 -6.48 -36.67
N ARG A 127 39.36 -7.65 -37.30
CA ARG A 127 40.59 -7.93 -38.05
C ARG A 127 40.40 -9.00 -39.13
N ALA A 128 40.09 -8.57 -40.36
CA ALA A 128 40.66 -9.11 -41.61
C ALA A 128 39.95 -8.57 -42.86
N THR A 129 40.07 -7.27 -43.14
CA THR A 129 39.94 -6.76 -44.52
C THR A 129 41.17 -5.92 -44.85
N ARG A 130 42.33 -6.59 -44.89
CA ARG A 130 43.42 -6.20 -45.79
C ARG A 130 43.59 -7.31 -46.83
N ARG A 131 42.98 -7.13 -48.00
CA ARG A 131 43.50 -7.66 -49.27
C ARG A 131 43.84 -6.41 -50.09
N SER A 132 45.11 -6.08 -50.22
CA SER A 132 46.10 -6.69 -51.12
C SER A 132 46.28 -5.76 -52.30
N ILE A 133 47.11 -4.75 -52.07
CA ILE A 133 47.83 -4.04 -53.13
C ILE A 133 48.79 -5.07 -53.74
N LEU A 134 48.85 -5.18 -55.07
CA LEU A 134 50.04 -5.39 -55.92
C LEU A 134 49.76 -6.24 -57.18
N SER A 135 50.31 -5.72 -58.29
CA SER A 135 50.63 -6.36 -59.58
C SER A 135 49.44 -6.61 -60.52
N GLY A 136 49.39 -6.15 -61.77
CA GLY A 136 50.39 -5.62 -62.69
C GLY A 136 49.97 -6.01 -64.12
N ASP A 137 50.51 -5.29 -65.10
CA ASP A 137 50.72 -5.67 -66.51
C ASP A 137 49.77 -5.14 -67.61
N ALA A 138 50.45 -4.60 -68.64
CA ALA A 138 50.07 -4.12 -69.98
C ALA A 138 49.23 -2.83 -70.14
#